data_AF-A0A8T8I5V0-F1
#
_entry.id   AF-A0A8T8I5V0-F1
#
_cell.length_a   1.000
_cell.length_b   1.000
_cell.length_c   1.000
_cell.angle_alpha   90.00
_cell.angle_beta   90.00
_cell.angle_gamma   90.00
#
_symmetry.space_group_name_H-M   'P 1'
#
loop_
_entity.id
_entity.type
_entity.pdbx_description
1 polymer ?
#
loop_
_entity_poly.entity_id
_entity_poly.type
_entity_poly.pdbx_seq_one_letter_code
_entity_poly.pdbx_strand_id
1 'polypeptide(L)'
;MRAGVALIGSAPRVIVVHRDSDNVDPFERRVEVESAVRAASSGSHPVPVIPVKMTEAWLLLDEQAIRTVAGNPRGKLPLGLPKTHEVESRADPKAILADCILRASELTGRRRERLSKRFSDNRRQLLERLDHLGPVASLASWQALVDDVDEAVLELGGPDGPTRPSARR
;
A
#
# COMPACT_ATOMS: atom_id res chain seq x y z
N MET A 1 -1.04 5.49 19.43
CA MET A 1 -1.01 4.04 19.73
C MET A 1 -1.57 3.70 21.11
N ARG A 2 -0.99 4.20 22.23
CA ARG A 2 -1.48 3.92 23.61
C ARG A 2 -2.98 4.17 23.81
N ALA A 3 -3.51 5.30 23.32
CA ALA A 3 -4.94 5.59 23.38
C ALA A 3 -5.79 4.55 22.63
N GLY A 4 -5.31 4.05 21.48
CA GLY A 4 -6.00 3.01 20.71
C GLY A 4 -6.05 1.67 21.47
N VAL A 5 -4.92 1.26 22.06
CA VAL A 5 -4.87 0.05 22.91
C VAL A 5 -5.82 0.18 24.11
N ALA A 6 -5.86 1.36 24.75
CA ALA A 6 -6.77 1.61 25.85
C ALA A 6 -8.26 1.51 25.44
N LEU A 7 -8.61 2.02 24.25
CA LEU A 7 -9.99 1.95 23.72
C LEU A 7 -10.46 0.53 23.39
N ILE A 8 -9.55 -0.37 23.00
CA ILE A 8 -9.88 -1.77 22.72
C ILE A 8 -10.24 -2.52 24.01
N GLY A 9 -9.78 -2.04 25.19
CA GLY A 9 -10.07 -2.65 26.49
C GLY A 9 -9.32 -3.96 26.77
N SER A 10 -8.55 -4.46 25.81
CA SER A 10 -7.66 -5.61 25.94
C SER A 10 -6.38 -5.41 25.13
N ALA A 11 -5.32 -6.12 25.46
CA ALA A 11 -4.10 -6.13 24.64
C ALA A 11 -4.38 -6.83 23.30
N PRO A 12 -4.23 -6.15 22.15
CA PRO A 12 -4.38 -6.81 20.85
C PRO A 12 -3.24 -7.80 20.62
N ARG A 13 -3.50 -8.85 19.82
CA ARG A 13 -2.46 -9.82 19.44
C ARG A 13 -1.58 -9.30 18.30
N VAL A 14 -2.17 -8.54 17.38
CA VAL A 14 -1.51 -7.90 16.24
C VAL A 14 -1.80 -6.42 16.26
N ILE A 15 -0.78 -5.60 15.96
CA ILE A 15 -0.97 -4.18 15.65
C ILE A 15 -0.37 -3.90 14.27
N VAL A 16 -1.24 -3.59 13.31
CA VAL A 16 -0.85 -3.16 11.96
C VAL A 16 -0.65 -1.64 11.97
N VAL A 17 0.50 -1.18 11.49
CA VAL A 17 0.83 0.26 11.44
C VAL A 17 1.26 0.65 10.04
N HIS A 18 0.44 1.46 9.37
CA HIS A 18 0.85 2.09 8.12
C HIS A 18 1.68 3.33 8.40
N ARG A 19 2.88 3.37 7.80
CA ARG A 19 3.78 4.53 7.87
C ARG A 19 4.54 4.71 6.57
N ASP A 20 4.28 5.82 5.89
CA ASP A 20 5.06 6.23 4.71
C ASP A 20 6.52 6.52 5.10
N SER A 21 7.45 6.23 4.19
CA SER A 21 8.88 6.42 4.45
C SER A 21 9.29 7.89 4.42
N ASP A 22 8.61 8.74 3.63
CA ASP A 22 8.86 10.18 3.50
C ASP A 22 10.34 10.57 3.29
N ASN A 23 11.06 9.82 2.44
CA ASN A 23 12.52 9.97 2.19
C ASN A 23 13.45 9.51 3.32
N VAL A 24 12.91 8.92 4.37
CA VAL A 24 13.68 8.19 5.38
C VAL A 24 13.86 6.75 4.92
N ASP A 25 14.95 6.12 5.36
CA ASP A 25 15.20 4.73 5.06
C ASP A 25 14.05 3.84 5.60
N PRO A 26 13.47 2.91 4.81
CA PRO A 26 12.38 2.05 5.26
C PRO A 26 12.73 1.22 6.50
N PHE A 27 14.00 0.85 6.71
CA PHE A 27 14.45 0.14 7.90
C PHE A 27 14.32 1.01 9.16
N GLU A 28 14.69 2.29 9.09
CA GLU A 28 14.53 3.20 10.22
C GLU A 28 13.06 3.36 10.62
N ARG A 29 12.16 3.42 9.63
CA ARG A 29 10.71 3.48 9.85
C ARG A 29 10.17 2.19 10.46
N ARG A 30 10.71 1.05 10.10
CA ARG A 30 10.38 -0.24 10.72
C ARG A 30 10.77 -0.23 12.19
N VAL A 31 12.00 0.15 12.51
CA VAL A 31 12.49 0.24 13.90
C VAL A 31 11.64 1.20 14.72
N GLU A 32 11.23 2.34 14.14
CA GLU A 32 10.29 3.29 14.77
C GLU A 32 8.96 2.62 15.12
N VAL A 33 8.33 1.96 14.14
CA VAL A 33 7.03 1.28 14.31
C VAL A 33 7.11 0.19 15.38
N GLU A 34 8.08 -0.71 15.27
CA GLU A 34 8.22 -1.81 16.21
C GLU A 34 8.47 -1.32 17.63
N SER A 35 9.33 -0.31 17.80
CA SER A 35 9.63 0.26 19.12
C SER A 35 8.40 0.94 19.72
N ALA A 36 7.59 1.62 18.91
CA ALA A 36 6.33 2.23 19.34
C ALA A 36 5.30 1.17 19.75
N VAL A 37 5.20 0.06 19.01
CA VAL A 37 4.31 -1.08 19.36
C VAL A 37 4.74 -1.71 20.66
N ARG A 38 6.03 -2.07 20.81
CA ARG A 38 6.58 -2.63 22.06
C ARG A 38 6.32 -1.73 23.28
N ALA A 39 6.44 -0.42 23.10
CA ALA A 39 6.22 0.56 24.17
C ALA A 39 4.73 0.83 24.48
N ALA A 40 3.80 0.43 23.60
CA ALA A 40 2.36 0.63 23.78
C ALA A 40 1.62 -0.66 24.18
N SER A 41 2.09 -1.81 23.72
CA SER A 41 1.59 -3.14 24.08
C SER A 41 2.69 -4.18 23.89
N SER A 42 3.35 -4.54 24.98
CA SER A 42 4.54 -5.41 24.98
C SER A 42 4.30 -6.85 24.50
N GLY A 43 3.04 -7.30 24.42
CA GLY A 43 2.67 -8.63 23.93
C GLY A 43 2.02 -8.63 22.53
N SER A 44 1.95 -7.47 21.88
CA SER A 44 1.42 -7.38 20.51
C SER A 44 2.52 -7.60 19.48
N HIS A 45 2.22 -8.38 18.45
CA HIS A 45 3.07 -8.51 17.27
C HIS A 45 2.89 -7.29 16.35
N PRO A 46 3.97 -6.54 16.03
CA PRO A 46 3.90 -5.43 15.09
C PRO A 46 3.87 -5.92 13.63
N VAL A 47 2.97 -5.39 12.81
CA VAL A 47 3.00 -5.57 11.35
C VAL A 47 3.15 -4.20 10.69
N PRO A 48 4.38 -3.78 10.35
CA PRO A 48 4.62 -2.50 9.69
C PRO A 48 4.19 -2.56 8.21
N VAL A 49 3.38 -1.59 7.79
CA VAL A 49 3.04 -1.35 6.38
C VAL A 49 3.82 -0.13 5.93
N ILE A 50 5.04 -0.33 5.41
CA ILE A 50 5.97 0.75 5.04
C ILE A 50 6.23 0.71 3.52
N PRO A 51 5.49 1.49 2.72
CA PRO A 51 5.85 1.67 1.32
C PRO A 51 7.18 2.45 1.21
N VAL A 52 8.00 2.15 0.19
CA VAL A 52 9.31 2.81 -0.01
C VAL A 52 9.22 4.33 -0.13
N LYS A 53 8.07 4.87 -0.54
CA LYS A 53 7.77 6.32 -0.51
C LYS A 53 6.35 6.56 0.00
N MET A 54 5.37 6.15 -0.78
CA MET A 54 3.94 6.31 -0.52
C MET A 54 3.19 5.10 -1.10
N THR A 55 2.03 4.77 -0.54
CA THR A 55 1.18 3.68 -1.06
C THR A 55 0.80 3.88 -2.53
N GLU A 56 0.71 5.13 -2.99
CA GLU A 56 0.44 5.48 -4.39
C GLU A 56 1.45 4.88 -5.38
N ALA A 57 2.68 4.56 -4.96
CA ALA A 57 3.65 3.86 -5.80
C ALA A 57 3.13 2.48 -6.24
N TRP A 58 2.43 1.76 -5.37
CA TRP A 58 1.83 0.46 -5.68
C TRP A 58 0.70 0.60 -6.70
N LEU A 59 -0.07 1.68 -6.60
CA LEU A 59 -1.23 1.95 -7.46
C LEU A 59 -0.84 2.31 -8.90
N LEU A 60 0.41 2.73 -9.14
CA LEU A 60 0.92 3.05 -10.47
C LEU A 60 1.15 1.81 -11.36
N LEU A 61 1.05 0.61 -10.80
CA LEU A 61 1.32 -0.63 -11.53
C LEU A 61 0.12 -1.15 -12.35
N ASP A 62 -1.09 -0.64 -12.10
CA ASP A 62 -2.32 -1.11 -12.77
C ASP A 62 -2.95 0.00 -13.61
N GLU A 63 -2.55 0.04 -14.88
CA GLU A 63 -3.10 0.98 -15.87
C GLU A 63 -4.62 0.80 -16.04
N GLN A 64 -5.12 -0.43 -16.04
CA GLN A 64 -6.53 -0.71 -16.28
C GLN A 64 -7.39 -0.24 -15.11
N ALA A 65 -6.93 -0.41 -13.88
CA ALA A 65 -7.58 0.14 -12.69
C ALA A 65 -7.61 1.68 -12.75
N ILE A 66 -6.49 2.32 -13.12
CA ILE A 66 -6.42 3.79 -13.29
C ILE A 66 -7.45 4.27 -14.32
N ARG A 67 -7.53 3.62 -15.48
CA ARG A 67 -8.53 3.95 -16.52
C ARG A 67 -9.97 3.78 -16.03
N THR A 68 -10.20 2.73 -15.25
CA THR A 68 -11.51 2.43 -14.67
C THR A 68 -11.95 3.52 -13.70
N VAL A 69 -11.10 3.90 -12.73
CA VAL A 69 -11.45 4.96 -11.75
C VAL A 69 -11.51 6.36 -12.38
N ALA A 70 -10.78 6.58 -13.49
CA ALA A 70 -10.87 7.81 -14.27
C ALA A 70 -12.20 7.93 -15.05
N GLY A 71 -13.01 6.87 -15.10
CA GLY A 71 -14.28 6.84 -15.82
C GLY A 71 -14.14 6.61 -17.33
N ASN A 72 -12.97 6.17 -17.80
CA ASN A 72 -12.69 5.91 -19.21
C ASN A 72 -11.91 4.58 -19.38
N PRO A 73 -12.52 3.42 -19.07
CA PRO A 73 -11.84 2.13 -19.06
C PRO A 73 -11.32 1.66 -20.43
N ARG A 74 -11.82 2.26 -21.53
CA ARG A 74 -11.41 1.96 -22.91
C ARG A 74 -10.53 3.06 -23.53
N GLY A 75 -10.14 4.07 -22.74
CA GLY A 75 -9.25 5.14 -23.19
C GLY A 75 -7.93 4.57 -23.70
N LYS A 76 -7.34 5.23 -24.70
CA LYS A 76 -6.11 4.77 -25.36
C LYS A 76 -4.95 5.75 -25.21
N LEU A 77 -5.21 6.92 -24.62
CA LEU A 77 -4.17 7.93 -24.40
C LEU A 77 -3.04 7.33 -23.54
N PRO A 78 -1.77 7.41 -23.94
CA PRO A 78 -0.65 6.97 -23.13
C PRO A 78 -0.60 7.72 -21.78
N LEU A 79 -0.59 6.98 -20.67
CA LEU A 79 -0.62 7.60 -19.33
C LEU A 79 0.77 8.05 -18.84
N GLY A 80 1.84 7.55 -19.45
CA GLY A 80 3.22 7.83 -19.03
C GLY A 80 3.58 7.17 -17.70
N LEU A 81 3.05 5.97 -17.43
CA LEU A 81 3.33 5.25 -16.19
C LEU A 81 4.82 4.87 -16.10
N PRO A 82 5.43 4.97 -14.91
CA PRO A 82 6.78 4.48 -14.67
C PRO A 82 6.87 2.97 -14.88
N LYS A 83 8.08 2.46 -15.18
CA LYS A 83 8.31 1.01 -15.19
C LYS A 83 8.22 0.46 -13.78
N THR A 84 7.89 -0.83 -13.64
CA THR A 84 7.74 -1.51 -12.34
C THR A 84 8.92 -1.27 -11.39
N HIS A 85 10.15 -1.40 -11.87
CA HIS A 85 11.36 -1.19 -11.05
C HIS A 85 11.63 0.27 -10.67
N GLU A 86 10.88 1.23 -11.22
CA GLU A 86 11.04 2.66 -10.96
C GLU A 86 9.94 3.21 -10.05
N VAL A 87 8.84 2.47 -9.81
CA VAL A 87 7.65 3.05 -9.16
C VAL A 87 7.93 3.47 -7.71
N GLU A 88 8.71 2.67 -7.00
CA GLU A 88 9.10 2.90 -5.60
C GLU A 88 10.18 3.98 -5.45
N SER A 89 10.92 4.30 -6.52
CA SER A 89 11.94 5.35 -6.51
C SER A 89 11.42 6.72 -6.94
N ARG A 90 10.15 6.82 -7.36
CA ARG A 90 9.56 8.11 -7.75
C ARG A 90 9.42 9.02 -6.54
N ALA A 91 9.86 10.27 -6.70
CA ALA A 91 9.86 11.27 -5.63
C ALA A 91 8.46 11.63 -5.13
N ASP A 92 7.48 11.69 -6.04
CA ASP A 92 6.08 11.99 -5.72
C ASP A 92 5.12 11.06 -6.48
N PRO A 93 4.97 9.81 -6.03
CA PRO A 93 4.05 8.86 -6.66
C PRO A 93 2.59 9.34 -6.65
N LYS A 94 2.24 10.18 -5.67
CA LYS A 94 0.90 10.74 -5.51
C LYS A 94 0.55 11.75 -6.60
N ALA A 95 1.46 12.67 -6.90
CA ALA A 95 1.30 13.60 -8.01
C ALA A 95 1.26 12.88 -9.36
N ILE A 96 2.13 11.87 -9.56
CA ILE A 96 2.12 11.04 -10.77
C ILE A 96 0.77 10.34 -10.93
N LEU A 97 0.27 9.70 -9.88
CA LEU A 97 -1.02 9.00 -9.93
C LEU A 97 -2.17 9.96 -10.24
N ALA A 98 -2.18 11.15 -9.64
CA ALA A 98 -3.19 12.17 -9.92
C ALA A 98 -3.17 12.59 -11.40
N ASP A 99 -1.99 12.83 -11.98
CA ASP A 99 -1.86 13.16 -13.40
C ASP A 99 -2.30 12.01 -14.30
N CYS A 100 -1.92 10.77 -14.00
CA CYS A 100 -2.34 9.59 -14.76
C CYS A 100 -3.86 9.43 -14.77
N ILE A 101 -4.55 9.62 -13.63
CA ILE A 101 -6.03 9.59 -13.56
C ILE A 101 -6.63 10.69 -14.45
N LEU A 102 -6.10 11.91 -14.37
CA LEU A 102 -6.60 13.03 -15.16
C LEU A 102 -6.37 12.81 -16.67
N ARG A 103 -5.21 12.29 -17.07
CA ARG A 103 -4.90 11.91 -18.46
C ARG A 103 -5.82 10.80 -18.95
N ALA A 104 -6.00 9.75 -18.16
CA ALA A 104 -6.85 8.62 -18.51
C ALA A 104 -8.31 9.03 -18.77
N SER A 105 -8.80 10.04 -18.05
CA SER A 105 -10.17 10.53 -18.23
C SER A 105 -10.42 11.21 -19.57
N GLU A 106 -9.36 11.74 -20.22
CA GLU A 106 -9.43 12.58 -21.42
C GLU A 106 -10.37 13.80 -21.29
N LEU A 107 -10.76 14.17 -20.06
CA LEU A 107 -11.62 15.30 -19.77
C LEU A 107 -10.86 16.62 -19.84
N THR A 108 -11.58 17.67 -20.24
CA THR A 108 -11.09 19.05 -20.31
C THR A 108 -11.97 20.02 -19.52
N GLY A 109 -11.46 21.23 -19.27
CA GLY A 109 -12.19 22.32 -18.60
C GLY A 109 -12.78 21.94 -17.24
N ARG A 110 -14.02 22.39 -16.99
CA ARG A 110 -14.71 22.20 -15.69
C ARG A 110 -14.86 20.72 -15.30
N ARG A 111 -14.98 19.81 -16.27
CA ARG A 111 -15.11 18.37 -16.00
C ARG A 111 -13.80 17.79 -15.45
N ARG A 112 -12.66 18.22 -16.01
CA ARG A 112 -11.31 17.86 -15.51
C ARG A 112 -11.08 18.40 -14.10
N GLU A 113 -11.46 19.66 -13.86
CA GLU A 113 -11.34 20.27 -12.53
C GLU A 113 -12.20 19.56 -11.48
N ARG A 114 -13.41 19.13 -11.84
CA ARG A 114 -14.24 18.33 -10.94
C ARG A 114 -13.61 16.98 -10.63
N LEU A 115 -12.94 16.35 -11.60
CA LEU A 115 -12.24 15.08 -11.39
C LEU A 115 -11.03 15.24 -10.48
N SER A 116 -10.24 16.31 -10.61
CA SER A 116 -9.06 16.52 -9.75
C SER A 116 -9.44 16.64 -8.27
N LYS A 117 -10.59 17.27 -7.97
CA LYS A 117 -11.15 17.36 -6.61
C LYS A 117 -11.58 16.02 -6.01
N ARG A 118 -11.70 14.96 -6.83
CA ARG A 118 -12.08 13.60 -6.41
C ARG A 118 -10.90 12.66 -6.27
N PHE A 119 -9.66 13.16 -6.26
CA PHE A 119 -8.46 12.33 -6.18
C PHE A 119 -8.50 11.36 -4.99
N SER A 120 -8.92 11.82 -3.79
CA SER A 120 -9.02 10.95 -2.60
C SER A 120 -9.99 9.77 -2.80
N ASP A 121 -11.14 10.00 -3.44
CA ASP A 121 -12.11 8.94 -3.76
C ASP A 121 -11.56 7.96 -4.80
N ASN A 122 -10.84 8.47 -5.80
CA ASN A 122 -10.23 7.64 -6.84
C ASN A 122 -9.11 6.78 -6.25
N ARG A 123 -8.26 7.36 -5.40
CA ARG A 123 -7.21 6.66 -4.66
C ARG A 123 -7.79 5.53 -3.81
N ARG A 124 -8.89 5.79 -3.07
CA ARG A 124 -9.58 4.77 -2.29
C ARG A 124 -10.09 3.62 -3.19
N GLN A 125 -10.74 3.93 -4.29
CA GLN A 125 -11.21 2.92 -5.25
C GLN A 125 -10.07 2.11 -5.86
N LEU A 126 -8.90 2.72 -6.09
CA LEU A 126 -7.72 2.01 -6.55
C LEU A 126 -7.19 1.04 -5.50
N LEU A 127 -7.14 1.45 -4.23
CA LEU A 127 -6.75 0.57 -3.13
C LEU A 127 -7.72 -0.61 -2.98
N GLU A 128 -9.03 -0.38 -3.07
CA GLU A 128 -10.06 -1.42 -3.05
C GLU A 128 -9.93 -2.42 -4.22
N ARG A 129 -9.27 -2.01 -5.31
CA ARG A 129 -9.06 -2.81 -6.53
C ARG A 129 -7.67 -3.42 -6.63
N LEU A 130 -6.79 -3.16 -5.66
CA LEU A 130 -5.41 -3.61 -5.73
C LEU A 130 -5.37 -5.15 -5.80
N ASP A 131 -4.87 -5.66 -6.93
CA ASP A 131 -4.61 -7.09 -7.08
C ASP A 131 -3.36 -7.48 -6.29
N HIS A 132 -3.56 -8.02 -5.09
CA HIS A 132 -2.51 -8.42 -4.16
C HIS A 132 -1.62 -9.56 -4.67
N LEU A 133 -2.06 -10.30 -5.69
CA LEU A 133 -1.27 -11.34 -6.38
C LEU A 133 -0.75 -10.86 -7.75
N GLY A 134 -1.15 -9.66 -8.15
CA GLY A 134 -0.83 -9.08 -9.43
C GLY A 134 0.54 -8.38 -9.45
N PRO A 135 0.69 -7.29 -10.22
CA PRO A 135 1.97 -6.59 -10.38
C PRO A 135 2.64 -6.15 -9.08
N VAL A 136 1.85 -5.83 -8.04
CA VAL A 136 2.35 -5.35 -6.74
C VAL A 136 3.20 -6.42 -6.03
N ALA A 137 2.93 -7.71 -6.28
CA ALA A 137 3.66 -8.82 -5.69
C ALA A 137 5.16 -8.84 -6.05
N SER A 138 5.55 -8.15 -7.12
CA SER A 138 6.95 -8.02 -7.53
C SER A 138 7.73 -6.92 -6.79
N LEU A 139 7.05 -6.07 -6.02
CA LEU A 139 7.68 -4.95 -5.32
C LEU A 139 8.32 -5.40 -4.00
N ALA A 140 9.49 -4.83 -3.69
CA ALA A 140 10.23 -5.18 -2.48
C ALA A 140 9.47 -4.77 -1.20
N SER A 141 8.84 -3.58 -1.17
CA SER A 141 8.05 -3.19 0.02
C SER A 141 6.77 -3.99 0.20
N TRP A 142 6.21 -4.52 -0.89
CA TRP A 142 5.07 -5.43 -0.81
C TRP A 142 5.48 -6.80 -0.27
N GLN A 143 6.59 -7.35 -0.76
CA GLN A 143 7.14 -8.62 -0.25
C GLN A 143 7.46 -8.52 1.24
N ALA A 144 8.08 -7.41 1.69
CA ALA A 144 8.33 -7.17 3.10
C ALA A 144 7.04 -7.17 3.95
N LEU A 145 5.97 -6.54 3.47
CA LEU A 145 4.66 -6.60 4.13
C LEU A 145 4.12 -8.02 4.22
N VAL A 146 4.23 -8.80 3.14
CA VAL A 146 3.76 -10.19 3.13
C VAL A 146 4.57 -11.04 4.10
N ASP A 147 5.89 -10.87 4.15
CA ASP A 147 6.77 -11.55 5.10
C ASP A 147 6.40 -11.21 6.56
N ASP A 148 6.09 -9.94 6.86
CA ASP A 148 5.64 -9.52 8.21
C ASP A 148 4.30 -10.16 8.60
N VAL A 149 3.39 -10.31 7.63
CA VAL A 149 2.10 -10.98 7.86
C VAL A 149 2.31 -12.48 8.09
N ASP A 150 3.18 -13.12 7.30
CA ASP A 150 3.57 -14.52 7.48
C ASP A 150 4.18 -14.75 8.88
N GLU A 151 5.08 -13.88 9.31
CA GLU A 151 5.71 -13.94 10.64
C GLU A 151 4.67 -13.79 11.76
N ALA A 152 3.76 -12.81 11.65
CA ALA A 152 2.67 -12.63 12.60
C ALA A 152 1.75 -13.86 12.69
N VAL A 153 1.46 -14.50 11.55
CA VAL A 153 0.64 -15.72 11.50
C VAL A 153 1.37 -16.89 12.15
N LEU A 154 2.68 -17.06 11.89
CA LEU A 154 3.48 -18.12 12.48
C LEU A 154 3.60 -17.98 14.01
N GLU A 155 3.84 -16.77 14.51
CA GLU A 155 3.94 -16.52 15.95
C GLU A 155 2.60 -16.71 16.67
N LEU A 156 1.49 -16.35 16.03
CA LEU A 156 0.17 -16.37 16.66
C LEU A 156 -0.61 -17.66 16.44
N GLY A 157 -0.29 -18.42 15.39
CA GLY A 157 -1.05 -19.58 14.92
C GLY A 157 -0.85 -20.86 15.74
N GLY A 158 0.23 -20.99 16.52
CA GLY A 158 0.55 -22.26 17.18
C GLY A 158 0.74 -23.42 16.19
N PRO A 159 0.97 -24.66 16.66
CA PRO A 159 1.36 -25.81 15.82
C PRO A 159 0.34 -26.25 14.75
N ASP A 160 -0.87 -25.68 14.72
CA ASP A 160 -1.93 -25.99 13.75
C ASP A 160 -2.09 -24.92 12.64
N GLY A 161 -1.16 -23.97 12.53
CA GLY A 161 -1.14 -22.98 11.45
C GLY A 161 -0.92 -23.60 10.06
N PRO A 162 -1.44 -23.00 8.97
CA PRO A 162 -1.31 -23.56 7.64
C PRO A 162 0.17 -23.66 7.24
N THR A 163 0.67 -24.89 7.09
CA THR A 163 2.03 -25.17 6.62
C THR A 163 2.23 -24.59 5.22
N ARG A 164 3.31 -23.82 5.03
CA ARG A 164 3.75 -23.30 3.72
C ARG A 164 3.67 -24.40 2.66
N PRO A 165 2.99 -24.20 1.51
CA PRO A 165 3.06 -25.16 0.43
C PRO A 165 4.50 -25.21 -0.08
N SER A 166 5.11 -26.40 -0.04
CA SER A 166 6.47 -26.61 -0.53
C SER A 166 6.56 -26.15 -2.00
N ALA A 167 7.51 -25.28 -2.31
CA ALA A 167 7.82 -24.90 -3.68
C ALA A 167 8.11 -26.17 -4.50
N ARG A 168 7.19 -26.53 -5.40
CA ARG A 168 7.42 -27.59 -6.38
C ARG A 168 8.44 -27.03 -7.39
N ARG A 169 9.56 -27.75 -7.51
CA ARG A 169 10.57 -27.59 -8.55
C ARG A 169 9.99 -27.94 -9.92
#